data_AF-A0A1L5P655-F1
#
_entry.id   AF-A0A1L5P655-F1
#
_cell.length_a   1.000
_cell.length_b   1.000
_cell.length_c   1.000
_cell.angle_alpha   90.00
_cell.angle_beta   90.00
_cell.angle_gamma   90.00
#
_symmetry.space_group_name_H-M   'P 1'
#
loop_
_entity.id
_entity.type
_entity.pdbx_description
1 polymer ?
#
loop_
_entity_poly.entity_id
_entity_poly.type
_entity_poly.pdbx_seq_one_letter_code
_entity_poly.pdbx_strand_id
1 'polypeptide(L)'
;MRARVPGLSAKPLIDIDVTMPSPERVLAAINTMEGAGYENRGNRYERDVYAFMMRSTKPIRRIYLLPQGNETHQKRIIFRDYLIAHPLIAAEYSVLKQKLSGKYAYDGDGYTRAKADF
;
A
#
# COMPACT_ATOMS: atom_id res chain seq x y z
N MET A 1 5.19 2.52 -15.20
CA MET A 1 5.99 2.58 -13.96
C MET A 1 6.39 1.14 -13.59
N ARG A 2 7.65 0.86 -13.26
CA ARG A 2 8.07 -0.49 -12.85
C ARG A 2 7.85 -0.65 -11.35
N ALA A 3 7.26 -1.77 -10.92
CA ALA A 3 7.18 -2.10 -9.51
C ALA A 3 8.57 -2.41 -8.95
N ARG A 4 8.72 -2.36 -7.63
CA ARG A 4 9.93 -2.85 -6.94
C ARG A 4 10.18 -4.35 -7.17
N VAL A 5 9.14 -5.10 -7.55
CA VAL A 5 9.22 -6.49 -8.00
C VAL A 5 9.41 -6.51 -9.54
N PRO A 6 10.51 -7.05 -10.06
CA PRO A 6 10.72 -7.17 -11.51
C PRO A 6 9.59 -7.93 -12.21
N GLY A 7 9.21 -7.51 -13.42
CA GLY A 7 8.14 -8.15 -14.21
C GLY A 7 6.70 -7.88 -13.72
N LEU A 8 6.53 -7.25 -12.56
CA LEU A 8 5.22 -6.99 -11.98
C LEU A 8 4.62 -5.66 -12.50
N SER A 9 3.41 -5.72 -13.06
CA SER A 9 2.68 -4.52 -13.49
C SER A 9 2.26 -3.69 -12.26
N ALA A 10 2.38 -2.37 -12.36
CA ALA A 10 2.00 -1.44 -11.30
C ALA A 10 1.20 -0.25 -11.85
N LYS A 11 0.16 0.14 -11.10
CA LYS A 11 -0.50 1.44 -11.27
C LYS A 11 0.52 2.56 -11.05
N PRO A 12 0.34 3.77 -11.62
CA PRO A 12 1.23 4.92 -11.38
C PRO A 12 1.01 5.53 -9.99
N LEU A 13 1.22 4.69 -8.96
CA LEU A 13 1.06 4.99 -7.55
C LEU A 13 2.27 4.40 -6.80
N ILE A 14 2.87 5.19 -5.91
CA ILE A 14 3.90 4.73 -4.98
C ILE A 14 3.25 4.51 -3.61
N ASP A 15 3.38 3.31 -3.07
CA ASP A 15 3.07 3.01 -1.67
C ASP A 15 4.34 3.16 -0.82
N ILE A 16 4.24 3.86 0.31
CA ILE A 16 5.32 4.12 1.27
C ILE A 16 4.82 3.73 2.66
N ASP A 17 5.54 2.83 3.33
CA ASP A 17 5.33 2.54 4.74
C ASP A 17 6.30 3.38 5.58
N VAL A 18 5.81 4.06 6.61
CA VAL A 18 6.60 4.81 7.58
C VAL A 18 6.33 4.23 8.97
N THR A 19 7.35 3.58 9.52
CA THR A 19 7.32 3.01 10.87
C THR A 19 7.59 4.09 11.91
N MET A 20 6.67 4.24 12.87
CA MET A 20 6.76 5.21 13.96
C MET A 20 7.06 4.51 15.29
N PRO A 21 7.71 5.16 16.26
CA PRO A 21 8.11 4.50 17.51
C PRO A 21 6.95 3.92 18.34
N SER A 22 5.74 4.49 18.23
CA SER A 22 4.57 4.03 18.99
C SER A 22 3.24 4.40 18.29
N PRO A 23 2.12 3.75 18.67
CA PRO A 23 0.79 4.10 18.16
C PRO A 23 0.40 5.56 18.44
N GLU A 24 0.77 6.11 19.60
CA GLU A 24 0.47 7.50 19.96
C GLU A 24 1.17 8.48 19.02
N ARG A 25 2.39 8.17 18.57
CA ARG A 25 3.12 8.96 17.57
C ARG A 25 2.46 8.91 16.20
N VAL A 26 1.82 7.79 15.85
CA VAL A 26 1.02 7.69 14.62
C VAL A 26 -0.19 8.62 14.70
N LEU A 27 -0.94 8.55 15.81
CA LEU A 27 -2.12 9.39 16.02
C LEU A 27 -1.77 10.88 16.04
N ALA A 28 -0.68 11.26 16.72
CA ALA A 28 -0.22 12.64 16.78
C ALA A 28 0.19 13.19 15.40
N ALA A 29 0.63 12.33 14.48
CA ALA A 29 1.05 12.74 13.14
C ALA A 29 -0.11 12.96 12.16
N ILE A 30 -1.35 12.58 12.49
CA ILE A 30 -2.51 12.70 11.60
C ILE A 30 -2.69 14.15 11.13
N ASN A 31 -2.76 15.09 12.08
CA ASN A 31 -2.95 16.52 11.76
C ASN A 31 -1.77 17.09 10.96
N THR A 32 -0.55 16.60 11.21
CA THR A 32 0.63 17.01 10.43
C THR A 32 0.53 16.54 8.98
N MET A 33 0.07 15.31 8.75
CA MET A 33 -0.12 14.78 7.40
C MET A 33 -1.21 15.55 6.64
N GLU A 34 -2.34 15.81 7.28
CA GLU A 34 -3.44 16.60 6.70
C GLU A 34 -3.00 18.04 6.40
N GLY A 35 -2.30 18.69 7.33
CA GLY A 35 -1.73 20.02 7.14
C GLY A 35 -0.68 20.10 6.03
N ALA A 36 0.01 18.99 5.74
CA ALA A 36 0.91 18.85 4.60
C ALA A 36 0.20 18.57 3.26
N GLY A 37 -1.14 18.51 3.24
CA GLY A 37 -1.97 18.32 2.04
C GLY A 37 -2.28 16.87 1.69
N TYR A 38 -2.02 15.91 2.59
CA TYR A 38 -2.45 14.52 2.37
C TYR A 38 -3.92 14.32 2.73
N GLU A 39 -4.67 13.65 1.84
CA GLU A 39 -6.02 13.15 2.13
C GLU A 39 -5.92 12.01 3.15
N ASN A 40 -6.53 12.18 4.32
CA ASN A 40 -6.64 11.12 5.33
C ASN A 40 -7.65 10.05 4.86
N ARG A 41 -7.20 8.79 4.84
CA ARG A 41 -7.97 7.63 4.40
C ARG A 41 -8.38 6.73 5.57
N GLY A 42 -8.11 7.13 6.80
CA GLY A 42 -8.46 6.43 8.05
C GLY A 42 -7.53 5.27 8.42
N ASN A 43 -7.83 4.64 9.55
CA ASN A 43 -7.20 3.41 10.01
C ASN A 43 -7.63 2.25 9.12
N ARG A 44 -6.67 1.49 8.61
CA ARG A 44 -6.88 0.37 7.67
C ARG A 44 -6.48 -0.94 8.34
N TYR A 45 -7.18 -2.01 7.92
CA TYR A 45 -6.91 -3.39 8.32
C TYR A 45 -7.07 -3.68 9.82
N GLU A 46 -7.70 -2.78 10.58
CA GLU A 46 -7.90 -2.92 12.05
C GLU A 46 -6.60 -3.17 12.81
N ARG A 47 -5.48 -2.61 12.31
CA ARG A 47 -4.12 -2.90 12.79
C ARG A 47 -3.26 -1.63 12.91
N ASP A 48 -3.87 -0.51 13.28
CA ASP A 48 -3.18 0.77 13.46
C ASP A 48 -2.34 1.20 12.25
N VAL A 49 -2.89 0.98 11.06
CA VAL A 49 -2.28 1.38 9.79
C VAL A 49 -3.05 2.56 9.22
N TYR A 50 -2.56 3.77 9.44
CA TYR A 50 -3.24 4.99 8.99
C TYR A 50 -2.79 5.34 7.58
N ALA A 51 -3.73 5.32 6.64
CA ALA A 51 -3.45 5.57 5.23
C ALA A 51 -3.68 7.04 4.87
N PHE A 52 -2.81 7.56 4.01
CA PHE A 52 -2.80 8.94 3.53
C PHE A 52 -2.53 8.98 2.03
N MET A 53 -3.17 9.89 1.30
CA MET A 53 -3.11 9.94 -0.15
C MET A 53 -2.81 11.36 -0.66
N MET A 54 -1.75 11.50 -1.45
CA MET A 54 -1.42 12.74 -2.18
C MET A 54 -1.69 12.51 -3.66
N ARG A 55 -2.81 13.06 -4.16
CA ARG A 55 -3.26 12.88 -5.55
C ARG A 55 -2.70 13.94 -6.50
N SER A 56 -2.23 15.07 -5.97
CA SER A 56 -1.62 16.16 -6.74
C SER A 56 -0.23 15.79 -7.30
N THR A 57 0.40 14.73 -6.79
CA THR A 57 1.70 14.26 -7.30
C THR A 57 1.55 13.29 -8.46
N LYS A 58 2.56 13.26 -9.34
CA LYS A 58 2.71 12.24 -10.39
C LYS A 58 4.07 11.55 -10.25
N PRO A 59 4.12 10.24 -9.93
CA PRO A 59 2.99 9.37 -9.62
C PRO A 59 2.25 9.78 -8.33
N ILE A 60 1.02 9.29 -8.17
CA ILE A 60 0.23 9.46 -6.95
C ILE A 60 1.01 8.82 -5.78
N ARG A 61 1.02 9.43 -4.59
CA ARG A 61 1.74 8.89 -3.42
C ARG A 61 0.79 8.47 -2.32
N ARG A 62 0.90 7.23 -1.87
CA ARG A 62 0.21 6.71 -0.70
C ARG A 62 1.20 6.47 0.42
N ILE A 63 0.90 7.01 1.59
CA ILE A 63 1.69 6.83 2.79
C ILE A 63 0.86 6.04 3.79
N TYR A 64 1.46 5.04 4.42
CA TYR A 64 0.92 4.35 5.57
C TYR A 64 1.79 4.69 6.78
N LEU A 65 1.21 5.34 7.78
CA LEU A 65 1.83 5.49 9.09
C LEU A 65 1.41 4.30 9.96
N LEU A 66 2.37 3.67 10.60
CA LEU A 66 2.15 2.47 11.41
C LEU A 66 3.21 2.36 12.52
N PRO A 67 2.89 1.75 13.67
CA PRO A 67 3.88 1.57 14.74
C PRO A 67 4.98 0.58 14.34
N GLN A 68 6.15 0.68 14.97
CA GLN A 68 7.23 -0.29 14.82
C GLN A 68 6.75 -1.69 15.20
N GLY A 69 7.22 -2.71 14.47
CA GLY A 69 6.82 -4.10 14.71
C GLY A 69 5.43 -4.48 14.18
N ASN A 70 4.74 -3.57 13.48
CA ASN A 70 3.42 -3.86 12.92
C ASN A 70 3.42 -5.05 11.94
N GLU A 71 2.52 -5.99 12.17
CA GLU A 71 2.42 -7.21 11.35
C GLU A 71 2.09 -6.94 9.88
N THR A 72 1.29 -5.92 9.58
CA THR A 72 0.90 -5.62 8.19
C THR A 72 2.12 -5.22 7.37
N HIS A 73 3.02 -4.43 7.97
CA HIS A 73 4.28 -4.06 7.34
C HIS A 73 5.20 -5.27 7.14
N GLN A 74 5.33 -6.13 8.16
CA GLN A 74 6.12 -7.36 8.05
C GLN A 74 5.60 -8.28 6.94
N LYS A 75 4.27 -8.52 6.89
CA LYS A 75 3.61 -9.31 5.85
C LYS A 75 3.85 -8.72 4.45
N ARG A 76 3.79 -7.38 4.30
CA ARG A 76 4.09 -6.69 3.03
C ARG A 76 5.56 -6.90 2.60
N ILE A 77 6.51 -6.83 3.53
CA ILE A 77 7.93 -7.09 3.25
C ILE A 77 8.13 -8.53 2.81
N ILE A 78 7.62 -9.50 3.58
CA ILE A 78 7.74 -10.93 3.28
C ILE A 78 7.15 -11.23 1.90
N PHE A 79 5.95 -10.73 1.61
CA PHE A 79 5.31 -10.93 0.32
C PHE A 79 6.10 -10.31 -0.84
N ARG A 80 6.63 -9.08 -0.67
CA ARG A 80 7.50 -8.46 -1.67
C ARG A 80 8.73 -9.33 -1.95
N ASP A 81 9.42 -9.76 -0.92
CA ASP A 81 10.67 -10.51 -1.06
C ASP A 81 10.41 -11.91 -1.65
N TYR A 82 9.28 -12.52 -1.29
CA TYR A 82 8.80 -13.77 -1.91
C TYR A 82 8.56 -13.60 -3.41
N LEU A 83 7.86 -12.54 -3.85
CA LEU A 83 7.63 -12.30 -5.27
C LEU A 83 8.93 -12.00 -6.05
N ILE A 84 9.91 -11.34 -5.42
CA ILE A 84 11.23 -11.11 -6.03
C ILE A 84 11.95 -12.45 -6.25
N ALA A 85 11.87 -13.37 -5.29
CA ALA A 85 12.50 -14.68 -5.38
C ALA A 85 11.78 -15.67 -6.31
N HIS A 86 10.49 -15.45 -6.62
CA HIS A 86 9.66 -16.38 -7.40
C HIS A 86 9.03 -15.71 -8.63
N PRO A 87 9.75 -15.59 -9.77
CA PRO A 87 9.27 -14.88 -10.96
C PRO A 87 7.96 -15.41 -11.55
N LEU A 88 7.73 -16.73 -11.50
CA LEU A 88 6.48 -17.33 -11.98
C LEU A 88 5.28 -16.87 -11.14
N ILE A 89 5.42 -16.87 -9.81
CA ILE A 89 4.38 -16.38 -8.90
C ILE A 89 4.17 -14.87 -9.07
N ALA A 90 5.23 -14.10 -9.29
CA ALA A 90 5.12 -12.68 -9.61
C ALA A 90 4.33 -12.44 -10.91
N ALA A 91 4.50 -13.29 -11.93
CA ALA A 91 3.73 -13.22 -13.17
C ALA A 91 2.25 -13.52 -12.93
N GLU A 92 1.91 -14.57 -12.17
CA GLU A 92 0.54 -14.90 -11.78
C GLU A 92 -0.13 -13.74 -11.03
N TYR A 93 0.57 -13.16 -10.04
CA TYR A 93 0.08 -12.01 -9.32
C TYR A 93 -0.10 -10.78 -10.22
N SER A 94 0.78 -10.60 -11.22
CA SER A 94 0.65 -9.55 -12.23
C SER A 94 -0.67 -9.68 -13.01
N VAL A 95 -0.97 -10.89 -13.47
CA VAL A 95 -2.21 -11.19 -14.22
C VAL A 95 -3.44 -10.93 -13.35
N LEU A 96 -3.44 -11.38 -12.10
CA LEU A 96 -4.52 -11.10 -11.15
C LEU A 96 -4.74 -9.59 -11.00
N LYS A 97 -3.68 -8.82 -10.76
CA LYS A 97 -3.76 -7.36 -10.60
C LYS A 97 -4.26 -6.66 -11.85
N GLN A 98 -3.92 -7.13 -13.05
CA GLN A 98 -4.42 -6.57 -14.30
C GLN A 98 -5.93 -6.79 -14.44
N LYS A 99 -6.40 -8.03 -14.24
CA LYS A 99 -7.84 -8.37 -14.25
C LYS A 99 -8.63 -7.53 -13.26
N LEU A 100 -8.14 -7.41 -12.02
CA LEU A 100 -8.79 -6.62 -10.98
C LEU A 100 -8.75 -5.12 -11.25
N SER A 101 -7.71 -4.61 -11.93
CA SER A 101 -7.63 -3.18 -12.26
C SER A 101 -8.72 -2.76 -13.24
N GLY A 102 -9.09 -3.63 -14.18
CA GLY A 102 -10.25 -3.40 -15.07
C GLY A 102 -11.58 -3.45 -14.30
N LYS A 103 -11.76 -4.47 -13.44
CA LYS A 103 -13.00 -4.65 -12.67
C LYS A 103 -13.25 -3.55 -11.61
N TYR A 104 -12.20 -3.05 -10.99
CA TYR A 104 -12.26 -2.08 -9.89
C TYR A 104 -11.56 -0.76 -10.26
N ALA A 105 -11.91 -0.19 -11.41
CA ALA A 105 -11.27 1.02 -11.93
C ALA A 105 -11.40 2.22 -10.98
N TYR A 106 -12.56 2.36 -10.32
CA TYR A 106 -12.88 3.47 -9.41
C TYR A 106 -13.01 3.06 -7.94
N ASP A 107 -12.81 1.78 -7.62
CA ASP A 107 -12.92 1.23 -6.26
C ASP A 107 -11.57 0.65 -5.79
N GLY A 108 -10.74 1.51 -5.21
CA GLY A 108 -9.43 1.11 -4.71
C GLY A 108 -9.49 0.16 -3.51
N ASP A 109 -10.55 0.24 -2.71
CA ASP A 109 -10.72 -0.58 -1.51
C ASP A 109 -11.20 -1.99 -1.89
N GLY A 110 -12.15 -2.09 -2.82
CA GLY A 110 -12.57 -3.37 -3.43
C GLY A 110 -11.43 -4.04 -4.19
N TYR A 111 -10.63 -3.29 -4.95
CA TYR A 111 -9.41 -3.80 -5.57
C TYR A 111 -8.45 -4.42 -4.54
N THR A 112 -8.31 -3.80 -3.37
CA THR A 112 -7.41 -4.26 -2.31
C THR A 112 -7.95 -5.53 -1.65
N ARG A 113 -9.26 -5.61 -1.37
CA ARG A 113 -9.90 -6.81 -0.82
C ARG A 113 -9.84 -7.98 -1.78
N ALA A 114 -10.12 -7.76 -3.07
CA ALA A 114 -10.24 -8.82 -4.07
C ALA A 114 -8.93 -9.57 -4.40
N LYS A 115 -7.79 -9.10 -3.89
CA LYS A 115 -6.48 -9.76 -4.04
C LYS A 115 -5.86 -10.20 -2.71
N ALA A 116 -6.63 -10.13 -1.61
CA ALA A 116 -6.14 -10.45 -0.28
C ALA A 116 -5.93 -11.96 -0.06
N ASP A 117 -6.63 -12.80 -0.82
CA ASP A 117 -6.57 -14.27 -0.72
C ASP A 117 -5.40 -14.89 -1.51
N PHE A 118 -4.68 -14.08 -2.30
CA PHE A 118 -3.48 -14.50 -3.00
C PHE A 118 -2.26 -14.36 -2.09
#